data_AF-A0A975LZW0-F1
#
_entry.id   AF-A0A975LZW0-F1
#
_cell.length_a   1.000
_cell.length_b   1.000
_cell.length_c   1.000
_cell.angle_alpha   90.00
_cell.angle_beta   90.00
_cell.angle_gamma   90.00
#
_symmetry.space_group_name_H-M   'P 1'
#
loop_
_entity.id
_entity.type
_entity.pdbx_description
1 polymer ?
#
loop_
_entity_poly.entity_id
_entity_poly.type
_entity_poly.pdbx_seq_one_letter_code
_entity_poly.pdbx_strand_id
1 'polypeptide(L)'
;MLAILFMQINESIFDQMLYQNTYQDYYEHMTIEYLNIVLPILIVMISMHHESTALWPLYAYFGKSKVTIYKMISYLIFIIWTYLFLLIPIFVLPSFLTVYFIPSTLFLLKLMMVFLQNLIILICVFMFIHQKYQNFAMMLSIFSILYHMLYQDSFRLYLFYILPYYHQDMLQYKYHLIYQCFYILLGLWLSYMKMVKKEIT
;
A
#
# COMPACT_ATOMS: atom_id res chain seq x y z
N MET A 1 13.79 0.36 12.36
CA MET A 1 13.13 1.68 12.53
C MET A 1 13.17 2.15 13.98
N LEU A 2 12.43 1.52 14.91
CA LEU A 2 12.40 1.93 16.32
C LEU A 2 13.77 1.87 17.01
N ALA A 3 14.53 0.78 16.85
CA ALA A 3 15.85 0.62 17.48
C ALA A 3 16.88 1.72 17.08
N ILE A 4 16.73 2.30 15.89
CA ILE A 4 17.67 3.30 15.37
C ILE A 4 17.32 4.69 15.90
N LEU A 5 16.02 5.01 15.92
CA LEU A 5 15.52 6.21 16.60
C LEU A 5 15.90 6.20 18.10
N PHE A 6 15.86 5.03 18.75
CA PHE A 6 16.32 4.87 20.14
C PHE A 6 17.85 4.97 20.31
N MET A 7 18.65 4.49 19.35
CA MET A 7 20.10 4.70 19.38
C MET A 7 20.47 6.18 19.26
N GLN A 8 19.72 6.95 18.46
CA GLN A 8 19.98 8.38 18.24
C GLN A 8 19.66 9.26 19.45
N ILE A 9 18.75 8.86 20.34
CA ILE A 9 18.49 9.57 21.62
C ILE A 9 19.76 9.68 22.47
N ASN A 10 20.71 8.75 22.30
CA ASN A 10 21.96 8.73 23.05
C ASN A 10 23.09 9.57 22.43
N GLU A 11 22.91 10.10 21.21
CA GLU A 11 23.89 11.00 20.57
C GLU A 11 23.74 12.43 21.08
N SER A 12 24.84 13.18 21.09
CA SER A 12 24.79 14.58 21.50
C SER A 12 23.95 15.40 20.51
N ILE A 13 23.23 16.42 21.00
CA ILE A 13 22.40 17.32 20.17
C ILE A 13 23.22 17.92 19.02
N PHE A 14 24.53 18.16 19.24
CA PHE A 14 25.43 18.67 18.23
C PHE A 14 25.67 17.68 17.08
N ASP A 15 25.90 16.41 17.38
CA ASP A 15 26.08 15.37 16.34
C ASP A 15 24.80 15.16 15.53
N GLN A 16 23.65 15.21 16.20
CA GLN A 16 22.34 15.14 15.57
C GLN A 16 22.11 16.28 14.56
N MET A 17 22.53 17.52 14.87
CA MET A 17 22.42 18.64 13.95
C MET A 17 23.43 18.56 12.79
N LEU A 18 24.62 18.04 13.05
CA LEU A 18 25.71 17.98 12.07
C LEU A 18 25.39 16.98 10.93
N TYR A 19 24.71 15.88 11.26
CA TYR A 19 24.32 14.82 10.32
C TYR A 19 22.80 14.76 10.07
N GLN A 20 22.08 15.85 10.34
CA GLN A 20 20.63 15.94 10.21
C GLN A 20 20.10 15.41 8.87
N ASN A 21 20.67 15.88 7.75
CA ASN A 21 20.17 15.52 6.41
C ASN A 21 20.32 14.03 6.14
N THR A 22 21.49 13.46 6.46
CA THR A 22 21.76 12.03 6.27
C THR A 22 20.85 11.16 7.12
N TYR A 23 20.56 11.57 8.37
CA TYR A 23 19.67 10.83 9.24
C TYR A 23 18.21 10.93 8.82
N GLN A 24 17.78 12.12 8.36
CA GLN A 24 16.46 12.31 7.82
C GLN A 24 16.25 11.47 6.56
N ASP A 25 17.16 11.53 5.59
CA ASP A 25 17.07 10.75 4.34
C ASP A 25 17.03 9.25 4.63
N TYR A 26 17.85 8.79 5.57
CA TYR A 26 17.88 7.39 5.98
C TYR A 26 16.56 6.97 6.65
N TYR A 27 16.00 7.80 7.54
CA TYR A 27 14.70 7.56 8.15
C TYR A 27 13.58 7.50 7.11
N GLU A 28 13.54 8.47 6.20
CA GLU A 28 12.58 8.55 5.10
C GLU A 28 12.69 7.32 4.18
N HIS A 29 13.89 6.83 3.91
CA HIS A 29 14.08 5.61 3.13
C HIS A 29 13.57 4.38 3.89
N MET A 30 13.97 4.20 5.15
CA MET A 30 13.60 3.03 5.94
C MET A 30 12.09 2.94 6.22
N THR A 31 11.40 4.07 6.33
CA THR A 31 9.94 4.12 6.48
C THR A 31 9.22 3.66 5.22
N ILE A 32 9.70 4.07 4.03
CA ILE A 32 9.15 3.63 2.75
C ILE A 32 9.34 2.12 2.56
N GLU A 33 10.53 1.59 2.86
CA GLU A 33 10.83 0.16 2.82
C GLU A 33 9.88 -0.63 3.75
N TYR A 34 9.70 -0.15 4.98
CA TYR A 34 8.80 -0.76 5.93
C TYR A 34 7.35 -0.82 5.43
N LEU A 35 6.85 0.29 4.87
CA LEU A 35 5.48 0.35 4.33
C LEU A 35 5.28 -0.56 3.12
N ASN A 36 6.27 -0.66 2.24
CA ASN A 36 6.24 -1.57 1.08
C ASN A 36 6.17 -3.05 1.46
N ILE A 37 6.60 -3.41 2.68
CA ILE A 37 6.50 -4.78 3.19
C ILE A 37 5.19 -4.98 3.95
N VAL A 38 4.86 -4.06 4.86
CA VAL A 38 3.73 -4.24 5.80
C VAL A 38 2.37 -4.10 5.11
N LEU A 39 2.21 -3.14 4.20
CA LEU A 39 0.91 -2.89 3.56
C LEU A 39 0.42 -4.05 2.68
N PRO A 40 1.26 -4.67 1.80
CA PRO A 40 0.82 -5.84 1.04
C PRO A 40 0.41 -7.03 1.93
N ILE A 41 1.11 -7.25 3.05
CA ILE A 41 0.77 -8.31 4.01
C ILE A 41 -0.58 -8.03 4.64
N LEU A 42 -0.81 -6.80 5.13
CA LEU A 42 -2.09 -6.40 5.71
C LEU A 42 -3.24 -6.57 4.74
N ILE A 43 -3.08 -6.14 3.48
CA ILE A 43 -4.07 -6.30 2.41
C ILE A 43 -4.48 -7.77 2.27
N VAL A 44 -3.50 -8.67 2.23
CA VAL A 44 -3.80 -10.09 2.11
C VAL A 44 -4.51 -10.61 3.34
N MET A 45 -4.04 -10.30 4.55
CA MET A 45 -4.69 -10.73 5.81
C MET A 45 -6.16 -10.31 5.88
N ILE A 46 -6.46 -9.05 5.53
CA ILE A 46 -7.83 -8.52 5.51
C ILE A 46 -8.70 -9.28 4.50
N SER A 47 -8.11 -9.61 3.35
CA SER A 47 -8.79 -10.26 2.25
C SER A 47 -9.01 -11.77 2.45
N MET A 48 -8.24 -12.44 3.33
CA MET A 48 -8.33 -13.88 3.59
C MET A 48 -9.72 -14.32 4.09
N HIS A 49 -10.43 -13.45 4.82
CA HIS A 49 -11.77 -13.76 5.35
C HIS A 49 -12.92 -13.33 4.43
N HIS A 50 -12.68 -13.23 3.12
CA HIS A 50 -13.71 -12.85 2.18
C HIS A 50 -14.89 -13.85 2.16
N GLU A 51 -14.70 -15.15 2.29
CA GLU A 51 -15.85 -16.09 2.28
C GLU A 51 -16.27 -16.52 3.69
N SER A 52 -16.62 -15.56 4.55
CA SER A 52 -17.22 -15.91 5.84
C SER A 52 -18.68 -16.34 5.66
N THR A 53 -19.04 -17.49 6.22
CA THR A 53 -20.42 -18.00 6.27
C THR A 53 -21.38 -17.04 6.98
N ALA A 54 -20.84 -16.15 7.81
CA ALA A 54 -21.58 -15.09 8.50
C ALA A 54 -22.27 -14.09 7.55
N LEU A 55 -21.86 -14.00 6.28
CA LEU A 55 -22.49 -13.10 5.29
C LEU A 55 -23.72 -13.73 4.59
N TRP A 56 -24.00 -15.02 4.80
CA TRP A 56 -25.14 -15.72 4.17
C TRP A 56 -26.50 -15.06 4.43
N PRO A 57 -26.84 -14.62 5.67
CA PRO A 57 -28.10 -13.92 5.92
C PRO A 57 -28.20 -12.64 5.09
N LEU A 58 -27.12 -11.85 5.04
CA LEU A 58 -27.09 -10.59 4.28
C LEU A 58 -27.29 -10.82 2.79
N TYR A 59 -26.68 -11.88 2.24
CA TYR A 59 -26.89 -12.25 0.84
C TYR A 59 -28.34 -12.64 0.53
N ALA A 60 -29.03 -13.29 1.48
CA ALA A 60 -30.43 -13.66 1.33
C ALA A 60 -31.36 -12.43 1.38
N TYR A 61 -31.09 -11.45 2.24
CA TYR A 61 -31.95 -10.26 2.41
C TYR A 61 -31.70 -9.15 1.38
N PHE A 62 -30.44 -8.86 1.05
CA PHE A 62 -30.08 -7.69 0.23
C PHE A 62 -29.65 -8.04 -1.19
N GLY A 63 -29.50 -9.34 -1.50
CA GLY A 63 -28.97 -9.81 -2.77
C GLY A 63 -27.44 -9.80 -2.83
N LYS A 64 -26.88 -10.70 -3.66
CA LYS A 64 -25.43 -10.95 -3.72
C LYS A 64 -24.61 -9.74 -4.18
N SER A 65 -25.11 -8.97 -5.14
CA SER A 65 -24.38 -7.82 -5.72
C SER A 65 -24.20 -6.69 -4.73
N LYS A 66 -25.29 -6.21 -4.11
CA LYS A 66 -25.27 -5.12 -3.13
C LYS A 66 -24.32 -5.41 -1.98
N VAL A 67 -24.42 -6.60 -1.39
CA VAL A 67 -23.53 -7.02 -0.28
C VAL A 67 -22.07 -7.06 -0.73
N THR A 68 -21.78 -7.49 -1.96
CA THR A 68 -20.41 -7.52 -2.48
C THR A 68 -19.84 -6.10 -2.68
N ILE A 69 -20.66 -5.16 -3.16
CA ILE A 69 -20.27 -3.75 -3.31
C ILE A 69 -19.97 -3.13 -1.94
N TYR A 70 -20.88 -3.26 -0.98
CA TYR A 70 -20.69 -2.72 0.38
C TYR A 70 -19.45 -3.27 1.05
N LYS A 71 -19.13 -4.53 0.77
CA LYS A 71 -17.92 -5.17 1.27
C LYS A 71 -16.65 -4.65 0.62
N MET A 72 -16.64 -4.39 -0.69
CA MET A 72 -15.50 -3.73 -1.32
C MET A 72 -15.27 -2.33 -0.75
N ILE A 73 -16.35 -1.58 -0.53
CA ILE A 73 -16.30 -0.25 0.10
C ILE A 73 -15.76 -0.35 1.53
N SER A 74 -16.23 -1.30 2.34
CA SER A 74 -15.76 -1.44 3.72
C SER A 74 -14.27 -1.79 3.79
N TYR A 75 -13.77 -2.63 2.88
CA TYR A 75 -12.35 -2.91 2.81
C TYR A 75 -11.50 -1.71 2.37
N LEU A 76 -11.98 -0.92 1.39
CA LEU A 76 -11.31 0.32 1.00
C LEU A 76 -11.23 1.30 2.18
N ILE A 77 -12.32 1.48 2.91
CA ILE A 77 -12.37 2.33 4.12
C ILE A 77 -11.39 1.81 5.18
N PHE A 78 -11.39 0.50 5.43
CA PHE A 78 -10.49 -0.10 6.42
C PHE A 78 -9.02 0.13 6.05
N ILE A 79 -8.65 -0.02 4.78
CA ILE A 79 -7.28 0.20 4.34
C ILE A 79 -6.87 1.67 4.46
N ILE A 80 -7.72 2.60 4.02
CA ILE A 80 -7.50 4.03 4.22
C ILE A 80 -7.28 4.32 5.71
N TRP A 81 -8.13 3.77 6.57
CA TRP A 81 -8.03 3.94 8.01
C TRP A 81 -6.73 3.36 8.58
N THR A 82 -6.36 2.13 8.20
CA THR A 82 -5.09 1.52 8.65
C THR A 82 -3.87 2.29 8.15
N TYR A 83 -3.92 2.82 6.94
CA TYR A 83 -2.84 3.63 6.38
C TYR A 83 -2.69 4.94 7.16
N LEU A 84 -3.79 5.66 7.40
CA LEU A 84 -3.78 6.86 8.24
C LEU A 84 -3.29 6.56 9.67
N PHE A 85 -3.70 5.43 10.23
CA PHE A 85 -3.23 4.99 11.54
C PHE A 85 -1.72 4.72 11.55
N LEU A 86 -1.16 4.12 10.49
CA LEU A 86 0.29 3.92 10.33
C LEU A 86 1.06 5.22 10.14
N LEU A 87 0.46 6.27 9.57
CA LEU A 87 1.10 7.58 9.45
C LEU A 87 1.32 8.25 10.80
N ILE A 88 0.46 8.01 11.81
CA ILE A 88 0.60 8.60 13.14
C ILE A 88 1.98 8.27 13.74
N PRO A 89 2.39 7.01 13.95
CA PRO A 89 3.71 6.72 14.48
C PRO A 89 4.84 7.17 13.54
N ILE A 90 4.63 7.23 12.22
CA ILE A 90 5.65 7.69 11.26
C ILE A 90 5.95 9.18 11.41
N PHE A 91 4.96 10.04 11.68
CA PHE A 91 5.22 11.48 11.85
C PHE A 91 5.44 11.86 13.32
N VAL A 92 4.70 11.23 14.24
CA VAL A 92 4.69 11.62 15.64
C VAL A 92 5.94 11.12 16.38
N LEU A 93 6.36 9.86 16.19
CA LEU A 93 7.55 9.34 16.87
C LEU A 93 8.83 10.14 16.58
N PRO A 94 9.24 10.37 15.32
CA PRO A 94 10.46 11.12 15.05
C PRO A 94 10.36 12.58 15.52
N SER A 95 9.16 13.19 15.50
CA SER A 95 8.97 14.55 16.00
C SER A 95 9.19 14.69 17.52
N PHE A 96 8.96 13.62 18.29
CA PHE A 96 9.28 13.58 19.72
C PHE A 96 10.73 13.22 20.01
N LEU A 97 11.35 12.42 19.14
CA LEU A 97 12.69 11.86 19.38
C LEU A 97 13.82 12.71 18.79
N THR A 98 13.52 13.56 17.82
CA THR A 98 14.52 14.38 17.12
C THR A 98 14.01 15.81 16.97
N VAL A 99 14.90 16.79 17.16
CA VAL A 99 14.56 18.23 17.10
C VAL A 99 14.37 18.72 15.66
N TYR A 100 14.88 17.95 14.69
CA TYR A 100 15.07 18.41 13.33
C TYR A 100 14.14 17.75 12.30
N PHE A 101 13.24 16.86 12.73
CA PHE A 101 12.38 16.14 11.79
C PHE A 101 11.33 17.06 11.17
N ILE A 102 11.52 17.36 9.89
CA ILE A 102 10.56 18.09 9.07
C ILE A 102 10.39 17.31 7.77
N PRO A 103 9.24 16.67 7.52
CA PRO A 103 9.09 15.80 6.36
C PRO A 103 9.24 16.58 5.05
N SER A 104 10.10 16.08 4.15
CA SER A 104 10.30 16.69 2.85
C SER A 104 9.07 16.53 1.95
N THR A 105 8.86 17.45 1.00
CA THR A 105 7.76 17.33 0.01
C THR A 105 7.91 16.07 -0.85
N LEU A 106 9.16 15.70 -1.16
CA LEU A 106 9.49 14.45 -1.85
C LEU A 106 9.08 13.23 -1.01
N PHE A 107 9.31 13.24 0.30
CA PHE A 107 8.87 12.15 1.17
C PHE A 107 7.36 11.96 1.19
N LEU A 108 6.60 13.06 1.31
CA LEU A 108 5.14 13.01 1.22
C LEU A 108 4.65 12.44 -0.11
N LEU A 109 5.30 12.81 -1.21
CA LEU A 109 5.01 12.26 -2.54
C LEU A 109 5.29 10.75 -2.61
N LYS A 110 6.43 10.29 -2.06
CA LYS A 110 6.78 8.87 -1.98
C LYS A 110 5.74 8.08 -1.19
N LEU A 111 5.30 8.59 -0.04
CA LEU A 111 4.25 7.98 0.77
C LEU A 111 2.94 7.83 -0.02
N MET A 112 2.53 8.87 -0.76
CA MET A 112 1.34 8.80 -1.61
C MET A 112 1.46 7.74 -2.72
N MET A 113 2.63 7.61 -3.36
CA MET A 113 2.88 6.60 -4.39
C MET A 113 2.78 5.17 -3.82
N VAL A 114 3.37 4.94 -2.65
CA VAL A 114 3.29 3.65 -1.94
C VAL A 114 1.84 3.32 -1.61
N PHE A 115 1.06 4.30 -1.15
CA PHE A 115 -0.37 4.12 -0.89
C PHE A 115 -1.15 3.72 -2.15
N LEU A 116 -0.95 4.43 -3.26
CA LEU A 116 -1.63 4.14 -4.53
C LEU A 116 -1.27 2.76 -5.09
N GLN A 117 0.00 2.36 -5.04
CA GLN A 117 0.41 1.00 -5.41
C GLN A 117 -0.34 -0.05 -4.60
N ASN A 118 -0.44 0.14 -3.29
CA ASN A 118 -1.10 -0.81 -2.40
C ASN A 118 -2.62 -0.89 -2.67
N LEU A 119 -3.25 0.21 -3.08
CA LEU A 119 -4.64 0.18 -3.59
C LEU A 119 -4.77 -0.66 -4.87
N ILE A 120 -3.78 -0.61 -5.77
CA ILE A 120 -3.79 -1.46 -6.98
C ILE A 120 -3.69 -2.93 -6.60
N ILE A 121 -2.78 -3.28 -5.70
CA ILE A 121 -2.63 -4.66 -5.17
C ILE A 121 -3.94 -5.14 -4.57
N LEU A 122 -4.60 -4.31 -3.77
CA LEU A 122 -5.91 -4.62 -3.18
C LEU A 122 -6.97 -4.94 -4.24
N ILE A 123 -7.08 -4.11 -5.27
CA ILE A 123 -8.07 -4.31 -6.34
C ILE A 123 -7.77 -5.61 -7.09
N CYS A 124 -6.50 -5.91 -7.38
CA CYS A 124 -6.09 -7.18 -7.95
C CYS A 124 -6.49 -8.36 -7.05
N VAL A 125 -6.16 -8.28 -5.75
CA VAL A 125 -6.52 -9.30 -4.74
C VAL A 125 -8.03 -9.55 -4.72
N PHE A 126 -8.86 -8.50 -4.75
CA PHE A 126 -10.32 -8.66 -4.83
C PHE A 126 -10.80 -9.32 -6.11
N MET A 127 -10.20 -8.99 -7.26
CA MET A 127 -10.54 -9.64 -8.53
C MET A 127 -10.29 -11.15 -8.51
N PHE A 128 -9.20 -11.59 -7.88
CA PHE A 128 -8.81 -13.01 -7.76
C PHE A 128 -9.61 -13.77 -6.70
N ILE A 129 -9.86 -13.16 -5.54
CA ILE A 129 -10.65 -13.79 -4.47
C ILE A 129 -12.07 -14.06 -4.92
N HIS A 130 -12.69 -13.14 -5.67
CA HIS A 130 -14.01 -13.36 -6.25
C HIS A 130 -14.07 -14.53 -7.25
N GLN A 131 -12.92 -15.00 -7.75
CA GLN A 131 -12.80 -16.18 -8.61
C GLN A 131 -12.39 -17.45 -7.84
N LYS A 132 -12.42 -17.44 -6.49
CA LYS A 132 -11.96 -18.53 -5.62
C LYS A 132 -10.45 -18.81 -5.70
N TYR A 133 -9.65 -17.94 -6.31
CA TYR A 133 -8.19 -18.07 -6.39
C TYR A 133 -7.49 -17.36 -5.21
N GLN A 134 -7.90 -17.67 -3.98
CA GLN A 134 -7.37 -17.04 -2.76
C GLN A 134 -5.84 -17.22 -2.64
N ASN A 135 -5.33 -18.41 -2.97
CA ASN A 135 -3.88 -18.69 -2.93
C ASN A 135 -3.10 -17.85 -3.94
N PHE A 136 -3.69 -17.57 -5.11
CA PHE A 136 -3.05 -16.73 -6.13
C PHE A 136 -3.02 -15.25 -5.71
N ALA A 137 -4.03 -14.81 -4.96
CA ALA A 137 -4.05 -13.47 -4.36
C ALA A 137 -2.94 -13.31 -3.30
N MET A 138 -2.65 -14.36 -2.51
CA MET A 138 -1.49 -14.35 -1.60
C MET A 138 -0.17 -14.26 -2.37
N MET A 139 -0.03 -15.03 -3.46
CA MET A 139 1.17 -14.98 -4.31
C MET A 139 1.45 -13.58 -4.86
N LEU A 140 0.42 -12.79 -5.21
CA LEU A 140 0.61 -11.40 -5.66
C LEU A 140 1.27 -10.51 -4.61
N SER A 141 0.90 -10.64 -3.34
CA SER A 141 1.55 -9.89 -2.27
C SER A 141 3.00 -10.31 -2.08
N ILE A 142 3.27 -11.62 -2.13
CA ILE A 142 4.63 -12.16 -1.99
C ILE A 142 5.49 -11.69 -3.16
N PHE A 143 4.97 -11.75 -4.39
CA PHE A 143 5.65 -11.22 -5.57
C PHE A 143 5.87 -9.72 -5.48
N SER A 144 4.95 -8.94 -4.91
CA SER A 144 5.16 -7.50 -4.72
C SER A 144 6.32 -7.19 -3.77
N ILE A 145 6.44 -7.97 -2.68
CA ILE A 145 7.53 -7.83 -1.70
C ILE A 145 8.85 -8.30 -2.32
N LEU A 146 8.85 -9.46 -2.99
CA LEU A 146 10.03 -9.98 -3.67
C LEU A 146 10.50 -9.05 -4.79
N TYR A 147 9.57 -8.48 -5.56
CA TYR A 147 9.87 -7.49 -6.58
C TYR A 147 10.57 -6.28 -5.96
N HIS A 148 10.02 -5.74 -4.87
CA HIS A 148 10.62 -4.62 -4.15
C HIS A 148 12.03 -4.94 -3.62
N MET A 149 12.25 -6.14 -3.08
CA MET A 149 13.56 -6.57 -2.58
C MET A 149 14.59 -6.87 -3.67
N LEU A 150 14.18 -7.47 -4.79
CA LEU A 150 15.09 -7.89 -5.86
C LEU A 150 15.48 -6.75 -6.82
N TYR A 151 14.60 -5.75 -6.97
CA TYR A 151 14.79 -4.66 -7.92
C TYR A 151 15.43 -3.41 -7.34
N GLN A 152 15.94 -3.45 -6.09
CA GLN A 152 16.68 -2.33 -5.50
C GLN A 152 17.87 -1.86 -6.37
N ASP A 153 18.40 -2.72 -7.26
CA ASP A 153 19.63 -2.46 -8.02
C ASP A 153 19.49 -2.39 -9.55
N SER A 154 18.31 -2.64 -10.16
CA SER A 154 18.23 -2.63 -11.65
C SER A 154 16.87 -2.23 -12.26
N PHE A 155 16.76 -0.97 -12.69
CA PHE A 155 15.56 -0.42 -13.34
C PHE A 155 15.26 -1.05 -14.71
N ARG A 156 14.05 -1.60 -14.93
CA ARG A 156 13.54 -2.01 -16.25
C ARG A 156 12.16 -1.39 -16.56
N LEU A 157 12.16 -0.36 -17.41
CA LEU A 157 10.99 0.38 -17.90
C LEU A 157 9.81 -0.48 -18.37
N TYR A 158 10.07 -1.63 -19.00
CA TYR A 158 9.01 -2.44 -19.60
C TYR A 158 8.08 -3.11 -18.59
N LEU A 159 8.57 -3.43 -17.39
CA LEU A 159 7.75 -4.05 -16.34
C LEU A 159 6.75 -3.06 -15.73
N PHE A 160 7.08 -1.76 -15.73
CA PHE A 160 6.21 -0.70 -15.24
C PHE A 160 4.87 -0.62 -15.99
N TYR A 161 4.88 -0.88 -17.29
CA TYR A 161 3.65 -0.87 -18.09
C TYR A 161 2.72 -2.03 -17.77
N ILE A 162 3.23 -3.12 -17.19
CA ILE A 162 2.45 -4.33 -16.86
C ILE A 162 1.85 -4.17 -15.46
N LEU A 163 2.64 -3.69 -14.49
CA LEU A 163 2.20 -3.39 -13.14
C LEU A 163 2.97 -2.14 -12.64
N PRO A 164 2.28 -1.05 -12.28
CA PRO A 164 2.92 0.20 -11.87
C PRO A 164 3.37 0.13 -10.39
N TYR A 165 4.31 -0.77 -10.12
CA TYR A 165 5.00 -0.84 -8.84
C TYR A 165 5.89 0.40 -8.67
N TYR A 166 5.78 1.04 -7.53
CA TYR A 166 6.62 2.17 -7.15
C TYR A 166 8.07 1.68 -6.96
N HIS A 167 8.99 2.47 -7.51
CA HIS A 167 10.42 2.37 -7.25
C HIS A 167 10.98 3.78 -7.11
N GLN A 168 12.09 3.97 -6.39
CA GLN A 168 12.58 5.31 -6.03
C GLN A 168 12.92 6.16 -7.25
N ASP A 169 13.40 5.53 -8.32
CA ASP A 169 13.71 6.18 -9.61
C ASP A 169 12.46 6.62 -10.40
N MET A 170 11.28 6.09 -10.05
CA MET A 170 10.02 6.42 -10.72
C MET A 170 9.54 7.86 -10.48
N LEU A 171 10.08 8.53 -9.46
CA LEU A 171 9.81 9.95 -9.22
C LEU A 171 10.25 10.85 -10.38
N GLN A 172 11.18 10.38 -11.22
CA GLN A 172 11.63 11.09 -12.41
C GLN A 172 10.59 11.02 -13.55
N TYR A 173 9.63 10.09 -13.49
CA TYR A 173 8.60 9.94 -14.51
C TYR A 173 7.39 10.82 -14.18
N LYS A 174 7.29 11.94 -14.91
CA LYS A 174 6.27 12.99 -14.77
C LYS A 174 4.81 12.48 -14.68
N TYR A 175 4.52 11.32 -15.26
CA TYR A 175 3.16 10.78 -15.35
C TYR A 175 2.89 9.56 -14.45
N HIS A 176 3.84 9.14 -13.61
CA HIS A 176 3.72 7.91 -12.81
C HIS A 176 2.47 7.90 -11.91
N LEU A 177 2.20 9.01 -11.21
CA LEU A 177 0.98 9.17 -10.39
C LEU A 177 -0.29 8.98 -11.20
N ILE A 178 -0.34 9.59 -12.37
CA ILE A 178 -1.50 9.57 -13.26
C ILE A 178 -1.76 8.14 -13.74
N TYR A 179 -0.70 7.40 -14.09
CA TYR A 179 -0.80 5.99 -14.46
C TYR A 179 -1.36 5.13 -13.34
N GLN A 180 -0.90 5.29 -12.09
CA GLN A 180 -1.44 4.54 -10.95
C GLN A 180 -2.94 4.83 -10.74
N CYS A 181 -3.35 6.09 -10.85
CA CYS A 181 -4.77 6.46 -10.78
C CYS A 181 -5.60 5.80 -11.90
N PHE A 182 -5.11 5.75 -13.13
CA PHE A 182 -5.79 5.05 -14.23
C PHE A 182 -5.91 3.55 -13.97
N TYR A 183 -4.88 2.91 -13.42
CA TYR A 183 -4.93 1.49 -13.05
C TYR A 183 -5.99 1.20 -11.97
N ILE A 184 -6.11 2.07 -10.98
CA ILE A 184 -7.16 1.98 -9.94
C ILE A 184 -8.54 2.09 -10.58
N LEU A 185 -8.77 3.11 -11.43
CA LEU A 185 -10.05 3.30 -12.12
C LEU A 185 -10.41 2.11 -13.01
N LEU A 186 -9.44 1.60 -13.78
CA LEU A 186 -9.61 0.45 -14.64
C LEU A 186 -9.96 -0.81 -13.84
N GLY A 187 -9.26 -1.05 -12.72
CA GLY A 187 -9.54 -2.18 -11.85
C GLY A 187 -10.92 -2.12 -11.19
N LEU A 188 -11.37 -0.93 -10.78
CA LEU A 188 -12.73 -0.70 -10.27
C LEU A 188 -13.78 -0.89 -11.37
N TRP A 189 -13.52 -0.42 -12.59
CA TRP A 189 -14.42 -0.61 -13.73
C TRP A 189 -14.57 -2.09 -14.09
N LEU A 190 -13.47 -2.84 -14.18
CA LEU A 190 -13.48 -4.27 -14.45
C LEU A 190 -14.22 -5.06 -13.37
N SER A 191 -14.01 -4.71 -12.09
CA SER A 191 -14.71 -5.37 -10.99
C SER A 191 -16.21 -5.12 -11.07
N TYR A 192 -16.63 -3.89 -11.38
CA TYR A 192 -18.04 -3.53 -11.58
C TYR A 192 -18.68 -4.30 -12.75
N MET A 193 -18.06 -4.27 -13.94
CA MET A 193 -18.58 -4.97 -15.12
C MET A 193 -18.76 -6.48 -14.89
N LYS A 194 -17.85 -7.08 -14.12
CA LYS A 194 -17.93 -8.50 -13.75
C LYS A 194 -19.06 -8.80 -12.77
N MET A 195 -19.38 -7.88 -11.86
CA MET A 195 -20.54 -8.02 -10.98
C MET A 195 -21.85 -7.96 -11.76
N VAL A 196 -22.00 -6.99 -12.66
CA VAL A 196 -23.19 -6.84 -13.51
C VAL A 196 -23.41 -8.11 -14.36
N LYS A 197 -22.35 -8.65 -14.97
CA LYS A 197 -22.46 -9.87 -15.78
C LYS A 197 -22.94 -11.08 -14.97
N LYS A 198 -22.57 -11.20 -13.69
CA LYS A 198 -23.04 -12.26 -12.78
C LYS A 198 -24.51 -12.14 -12.36
N GLU A 199 -25.14 -10.99 -12.53
CA GLU A 199 -26.59 -10.83 -12.26
C GLU A 199 -27.46 -11.29 -13.44
N ILE A 200 -26.90 -11.33 -14.65
CA ILE A 200 -27.60 -11.66 -15.89
C ILE A 200 -27.53 -13.18 -16.18
N THR A 201 -26.52 -13.87 -15.66
CA THR A 201 -26.30 -15.33 -15.78
C THR A 201 -26.68 -16.08 -14.52
#